data_AF-A0A660LHN9-F1
#
_entry.id   AF-A0A660LHN9-F1
#
_cell.length_a   1.000
_cell.length_b   1.000
_cell.length_c   1.000
_cell.angle_alpha   90.00
_cell.angle_beta   90.00
_cell.angle_gamma   90.00
#
_symmetry.space_group_name_H-M   'P 1'
#
loop_
_entity.id
_entity.type
_entity.pdbx_description
1 polymer ?
#
loop_
_entity_poly.entity_id
_entity_poly.type
_entity_poly.pdbx_seq_one_letter_code
_entity_poly.pdbx_strand_id
1 'polypeptide(L)'
;MTTFEELDALSSRELHDRAVKRAEHHLDVKFFWRLLSETPAAEAAEGDAEQGQEEVAHWSRQVLDVLRHDEEAMDARRPIYIDYLLRHSE
;
A
#
# COMPACT_ATOMS: atom_id res chain seq x y z
N MET A 1 12.39 -15.31 -8.12
CA MET A 1 11.36 -15.65 -7.12
C MET A 1 11.87 -15.24 -5.77
N THR A 2 11.15 -14.35 -5.11
CA THR A 2 11.48 -13.84 -3.78
C THR A 2 10.76 -14.69 -2.73
N THR A 3 11.44 -15.09 -1.66
CA THR A 3 10.84 -15.92 -0.60
C THR A 3 10.31 -15.08 0.57
N PHE A 4 9.48 -15.69 1.42
CA PHE A 4 8.96 -15.03 2.61
C PHE A 4 10.11 -14.64 3.56
N GLU A 5 11.07 -15.53 3.76
CA GLU A 5 12.22 -15.33 4.65
C GLU A 5 13.10 -14.15 4.18
N GLU A 6 13.31 -14.03 2.86
CA GLU A 6 14.04 -12.91 2.27
C GLU A 6 13.33 -11.56 2.49
N LEU A 7 12.00 -11.54 2.47
CA LEU A 7 11.20 -10.33 2.69
C LEU A 7 11.07 -10.00 4.18
N ASP A 8 10.86 -10.99 5.03
CA ASP A 8 10.72 -10.77 6.47
C ASP A 8 12.02 -10.28 7.12
N ALA A 9 13.17 -10.63 6.55
CA ALA A 9 14.47 -10.09 6.96
C ALA A 9 14.64 -8.58 6.67
N LEU A 10 13.78 -7.99 5.83
CA LEU A 10 13.86 -6.57 5.49
C LEU A 10 13.21 -5.69 6.56
N SER A 11 13.66 -4.44 6.64
CA SER A 11 12.99 -3.43 7.46
C SER A 11 11.60 -3.12 6.90
N SER A 12 10.70 -2.65 7.76
CA SER A 12 9.33 -2.29 7.37
C SER A 12 9.30 -1.16 6.34
N ARG A 13 10.26 -0.24 6.43
CA ARG A 13 10.48 0.83 5.45
C ARG A 13 10.88 0.27 4.09
N GLU A 14 11.82 -0.67 4.04
CA GLU A 14 12.24 -1.30 2.78
C GLU A 14 11.09 -2.13 2.16
N LEU A 15 10.30 -2.83 2.98
CA LEU A 15 9.09 -3.53 2.54
C LEU A 15 8.05 -2.57 1.96
N HIS A 16 7.79 -1.47 2.65
CA HIS A 16 6.88 -0.42 2.20
C HIS A 16 7.32 0.14 0.85
N ASP A 17 8.57 0.60 0.74
CA ASP A 17 9.10 1.23 -0.47
C ASP A 17 9.03 0.29 -1.68
N ARG A 18 9.38 -1.00 -1.49
CA ARG A 18 9.28 -2.00 -2.57
C ARG A 18 7.84 -2.27 -2.98
N ALA A 19 6.93 -2.42 -2.01
CA ALA A 19 5.54 -2.71 -2.28
C ALA A 19 4.84 -1.53 -2.97
N VAL A 20 5.03 -0.31 -2.47
CA VAL A 20 4.47 0.93 -3.05
C VAL A 20 5.03 1.17 -4.45
N LYS A 21 6.35 1.09 -4.64
CA LYS A 21 6.96 1.31 -5.97
C LYS A 21 6.45 0.33 -7.01
N ARG A 22 6.26 -0.94 -6.63
CA ARG A 22 5.68 -1.95 -7.53
C ARG A 22 4.21 -1.64 -7.82
N ALA A 23 3.42 -1.34 -6.81
CA ALA A 23 2.01 -0.98 -6.98
C ALA A 23 1.82 0.28 -7.83
N GLU A 24 2.67 1.30 -7.68
CA GLU A 24 2.68 2.49 -8.54
C GLU A 24 2.98 2.12 -10.00
N HIS A 25 3.96 1.25 -10.25
CA HIS A 25 4.32 0.81 -11.61
C HIS A 25 3.19 0.05 -12.30
N HIS A 26 2.40 -0.72 -11.54
CA HIS A 26 1.30 -1.52 -12.05
C HIS A 26 -0.08 -0.86 -11.91
N LEU A 27 -0.15 0.35 -11.34
CA LEU A 27 -1.39 1.04 -11.01
C LEU A 27 -2.34 0.15 -10.17
N ASP A 28 -1.81 -0.57 -9.18
CA ASP A 28 -2.59 -1.47 -8.33
C ASP A 28 -3.39 -0.69 -7.27
N VAL A 29 -4.53 -0.17 -7.70
CA VAL A 29 -5.49 0.56 -6.85
C VAL A 29 -5.98 -0.32 -5.69
N LYS A 30 -6.10 -1.64 -5.88
CA LYS A 30 -6.59 -2.55 -4.85
C LYS A 30 -5.59 -2.70 -3.70
N PHE A 31 -4.30 -2.74 -4.00
CA PHE A 31 -3.26 -2.75 -2.98
C PHE A 31 -3.31 -1.48 -2.12
N PHE A 32 -3.44 -0.31 -2.74
CA PHE A 32 -3.54 0.95 -2.00
C PHE A 32 -4.80 1.03 -1.13
N TRP A 33 -5.95 0.55 -1.64
CA TRP A 33 -7.15 0.40 -0.82
C TRP A 33 -6.92 -0.49 0.39
N ARG A 34 -6.27 -1.65 0.20
CA ARG A 34 -5.97 -2.58 1.31
C ARG A 34 -5.06 -1.97 2.37
N LEU A 35 -4.09 -1.14 1.97
CA LEU A 35 -3.29 -0.38 2.94
C LEU A 35 -4.18 0.58 3.73
N LEU A 36 -5.06 1.32 3.06
CA LEU A 36 -5.92 2.33 3.70
C LEU A 36 -6.97 1.74 4.62
N SER A 37 -7.51 0.58 4.27
CA SER A 37 -8.47 -0.17 5.06
C SER A 37 -8.00 -0.53 6.47
N GLU A 38 -6.69 -0.52 6.72
CA GLU A 38 -6.10 -0.79 8.03
C GLU A 38 -5.87 0.48 8.86
N THR A 39 -6.25 1.65 8.33
CA THR A 39 -6.32 2.92 9.07
C THR A 39 -7.77 3.34 9.28
N PRO A 40 -8.09 4.08 10.37
CA PRO A 40 -9.43 4.62 10.60
C PRO A 40 -9.97 5.51 9.47
N ALA A 41 -9.10 6.01 8.57
CA ALA A 41 -9.50 6.77 7.38
C ALA A 41 -10.25 5.94 6.32
N ALA A 42 -10.24 4.61 6.42
CA ALA A 42 -10.96 3.70 5.54
C ALA A 42 -12.47 3.92 5.56
N GLU A 43 -13.05 4.09 6.75
CA GLU A 43 -14.50 4.29 6.93
C GLU A 43 -14.97 5.62 6.33
N ALA A 44 -14.07 6.62 6.22
CA ALA A 44 -14.38 7.92 5.65
C ALA A 44 -14.35 7.93 4.11
N ALA A 45 -13.59 7.03 3.48
CA ALA A 45 -13.37 7.00 2.04
C ALA A 45 -14.30 6.05 1.28
N GLU A 46 -14.99 5.13 2.00
CA GLU A 46 -15.91 4.15 1.42
C GLU A 46 -17.12 4.81 0.70
N GLY A 47 -17.40 6.09 0.98
CA GLY A 47 -18.43 6.88 0.30
C GLY A 47 -18.01 7.62 -0.98
N ASP A 48 -16.71 7.75 -1.29
CA ASP A 48 -16.20 8.62 -2.37
C ASP A 48 -15.58 7.86 -3.56
N ALA A 49 -15.35 6.55 -3.43
CA ALA A 49 -14.68 5.75 -4.46
C ALA A 49 -15.45 5.57 -5.79
N GLU A 50 -16.73 5.98 -5.85
CA GLU A 50 -17.58 5.89 -7.04
C GLU A 50 -17.40 7.08 -8.01
N GLN A 51 -16.66 8.12 -7.61
CA GLN A 51 -16.55 9.37 -8.38
C GLN A 51 -15.24 9.40 -9.19
N GLY A 52 -15.37 9.30 -10.52
CA GLY A 52 -14.41 9.77 -11.54
C GLY A 52 -12.94 9.31 -11.50
N GLN A 53 -12.41 8.80 -12.62
CA GLN A 53 -10.98 8.42 -12.74
C GLN A 53 -9.99 9.57 -12.40
N GLU A 54 -10.35 10.83 -12.62
CA GLU A 54 -9.54 12.01 -12.26
C GLU A 54 -9.60 12.35 -10.76
N GLU A 55 -10.74 12.14 -10.10
CA GLU A 55 -10.92 12.41 -8.67
C GLU A 55 -10.24 11.33 -7.82
N VAL A 56 -10.34 10.06 -8.23
CA VAL A 56 -9.57 8.95 -7.66
C VAL A 56 -8.06 9.20 -7.75
N ALA A 57 -7.58 9.73 -8.89
CA ALA A 57 -6.17 10.07 -9.07
C ALA A 57 -5.70 11.21 -8.14
N HIS A 58 -6.50 12.26 -7.96
CA HIS A 58 -6.15 13.37 -7.07
C HIS A 58 -6.12 12.95 -5.58
N TRP A 59 -7.09 12.15 -5.15
CA TRP A 59 -7.12 11.60 -3.78
C TRP A 59 -5.94 10.66 -3.53
N SER A 60 -5.61 9.80 -4.49
CA SER A 60 -4.50 8.84 -4.37
C SER A 60 -3.16 9.50 -4.03
N ARG A 61 -2.84 10.69 -4.54
CA ARG A 61 -1.57 11.36 -4.22
C ARG A 61 -1.46 11.79 -2.75
N GLN A 62 -2.49 12.42 -2.21
CA GLN A 62 -2.48 12.88 -0.81
C GLN A 62 -2.43 11.68 0.14
N VAL A 63 -3.17 10.64 -0.22
CA VAL A 63 -3.21 9.39 0.53
C VAL A 63 -1.87 8.64 0.49
N LEU A 64 -1.26 8.53 -0.70
CA LEU A 64 0.07 7.94 -0.86
C LEU A 64 1.15 8.71 -0.10
N ASP A 65 0.98 10.02 0.09
CA ASP A 65 1.87 10.85 0.89
C ASP A 65 1.72 10.55 2.39
N VAL A 66 0.49 10.39 2.88
CA VAL A 66 0.21 9.93 4.26
C VAL A 66 0.82 8.54 4.51
N LEU A 67 0.58 7.59 3.59
CA LEU A 67 1.12 6.24 3.71
C LEU A 67 2.66 6.21 3.74
N ARG A 68 3.33 7.15 3.06
CA ARG A 68 4.79 7.26 3.02
C ARG A 68 5.43 7.79 4.30
N HIS A 69 4.69 8.62 5.05
CA HIS A 69 5.22 9.31 6.22
C HIS A 69 4.80 8.68 7.56
N ASP A 70 3.87 7.72 7.54
CA ASP A 70 3.37 7.05 8.74
C ASP A 70 4.25 5.84 9.12
N GLU A 71 5.41 6.11 9.72
CA GLU A 71 6.36 5.08 10.16
C GLU A 71 5.78 4.12 11.19
N GLU A 72 4.92 4.61 12.10
CA GLU A 72 4.29 3.78 13.14
C GLU A 72 3.33 2.75 12.51
N ALA A 73 2.63 3.12 11.44
CA ALA A 73 1.78 2.16 10.72
C ALA A 73 2.54 1.25 9.75
N MET A 74 3.81 1.51 9.43
CA MET A 74 4.59 0.63 8.54
C MET A 74 4.82 -0.75 9.16
N ASP A 75 5.08 -0.80 10.47
CA ASP A 75 5.27 -2.06 11.18
C ASP A 75 3.99 -2.90 11.20
N ALA A 76 2.85 -2.27 11.49
CA ALA A 76 1.54 -2.93 11.48
C ALA A 76 1.19 -3.48 10.08
N ARG A 77 1.59 -2.78 9.02
CA ARG A 77 1.31 -3.16 7.62
C ARG A 77 2.33 -4.14 7.02
N ARG A 78 3.40 -4.53 7.74
CA ARG A 78 4.40 -5.52 7.26
C ARG A 78 3.77 -6.77 6.63
N PRO A 79 2.77 -7.43 7.23
CA PRO A 79 2.19 -8.63 6.65
C PRO A 79 1.57 -8.37 5.28
N ILE A 80 1.00 -7.18 5.06
CA ILE A 80 0.39 -6.77 3.78
C ILE A 80 1.48 -6.56 2.72
N TYR A 81 2.59 -5.92 3.07
CA TYR A 81 3.71 -5.71 2.15
C TYR A 81 4.34 -7.04 1.70
N ILE A 82 4.61 -7.95 2.66
CA ILE A 82 5.20 -9.25 2.37
C ILE A 82 4.25 -10.07 1.50
N ASP A 83 2.97 -10.13 1.86
CA ASP A 83 1.93 -10.81 1.09
C ASP A 83 1.83 -10.29 -0.35
N TYR A 84 1.84 -8.97 -0.51
CA TYR A 84 1.78 -8.34 -1.82
C TYR A 84 3.02 -8.65 -2.67
N LEU A 85 4.22 -8.52 -2.10
CA LEU A 85 5.46 -8.78 -2.83
C LEU A 85 5.62 -10.27 -3.20
N LEU A 86 5.18 -11.20 -2.34
CA LEU A 86 5.18 -12.63 -2.65
C LEU A 86 4.29 -12.97 -3.84
N ARG A 87 3.04 -12.48 -3.83
CA ARG A 87 2.06 -12.72 -4.90
C ARG A 87 2.50 -12.14 -6.25
N HIS A 88 3.36 -11.12 -6.21
CA HIS A 88 3.87 -10.46 -7.40
C HIS A 88 5.39 -10.67 -7.57
N SER A 89 5.97 -11.77 -7.10
CA SER A 89 7.41 -12.02 -7.19
C SER A 89 7.88 -12.66 -8.51
N GLU A 90 7.04 -12.57 -9.55
CA GLU A 90 7.30 -13.00 -10.94
C GLU A 90 8.02 -11.91 -11.76
#